data_AF-A0A8T5T844-F1
#
_entry.id   AF-A0A8T5T844-F1
#
_cell.length_a   1.000
_cell.length_b   1.000
_cell.length_c   1.000
_cell.angle_alpha   90.00
_cell.angle_beta   90.00
_cell.angle_gamma   90.00
#
_symmetry.space_group_name_H-M   'P 1'
#
loop_
_entity.id
_entity.type
_entity.pdbx_description
1 polymer ?
#
loop_
_entity_poly.entity_id
_entity_poly.type
_entity_poly.pdbx_seq_one_letter_code
_entity_poly.pdbx_strand_id
1 'polypeptide(L)'
;MLDHIINDKWIMDRISSQSSSFSNWMTGLFKTVEKAIDGIDTSLMGLSELKNTEDEIVQAKVQLADAKKKLANLDNGSFGAKIAGKTAKWVTKLLEKEMQQSQPELEEIGADFDLDLDFITGKRRTLSSALLDVSKERGIDNEGLLYLIKSLPDLEAFLYSTSVQKYYRDHTEHTLRVSVLGDFLLEQDIGQGKMSGIISELLEVDEKQLKEKIWWITSLLHDIGYPLGKMSTAVNFSLLNQLLKCYPSLDLDFIPFEINLSWKSNQVEYLKIIEEGLSMEAKTLIRKGSGILNPVLKSQLPNTYLQQSSGHPEYKYTPTFNLDHGVLSALSLLKGLGTPEEIRSNDEYQGYIFAAKSIALHNFKDKLPDHNFDTQPLTFFLMLIDELQEWGRPIPVQVRDTYFTMELKKISLLDEISLHLDEFSWLMQFKNEQAKNLMNFDFQLFSKEKQNSFGRLDRGSKFSKTLIDLQNILPSKKKKVSGQILGEVKIEI
;
A
#
# COMPACT_ATOMS: atom_id res chain seq x y z
N MET A 1 17.35 25.87 4.32
CA MET A 1 17.20 24.41 4.40
C MET A 1 15.78 24.09 4.78
N LEU A 2 14.99 23.76 3.76
CA LEU A 2 13.63 23.24 3.94
C LEU A 2 13.75 21.75 4.24
N ASP A 3 13.80 21.43 5.53
CA ASP A 3 13.80 20.05 5.99
C ASP A 3 12.35 19.56 6.12
N HIS A 4 12.01 18.50 5.39
CA HIS A 4 10.69 17.89 5.44
C HIS A 4 10.74 16.61 6.27
N ILE A 5 9.86 16.49 7.27
CA ILE A 5 9.63 15.24 7.99
C ILE A 5 8.45 14.54 7.31
N ILE A 6 8.75 13.53 6.50
CA ILE A 6 7.77 12.74 5.76
C ILE A 6 7.34 11.56 6.63
N ASN A 7 6.05 11.50 6.92
CA ASN A 7 5.39 10.42 7.66
C ASN A 7 3.90 10.37 7.27
N ASP A 8 3.13 9.44 7.84
CA ASP A 8 1.71 9.29 7.51
C ASP A 8 0.90 10.57 7.76
N LYS A 9 1.34 11.41 8.69
CA LYS A 9 0.72 12.73 8.86
C LYS A 9 0.94 13.63 7.69
N TRP A 10 2.19 13.73 7.26
CA TRP A 10 2.54 14.62 6.18
C TRP A 10 1.76 14.23 4.91
N ILE A 11 1.58 12.92 4.68
CA ILE A 11 0.75 12.38 3.60
C ILE A 11 -0.71 12.84 3.72
N MET A 12 -1.34 12.62 4.88
CA MET A 12 -2.75 12.98 5.10
C MET A 12 -2.98 14.49 5.03
N ASP A 13 -2.09 15.29 5.62
CA ASP A 13 -2.16 16.75 5.60
C ASP A 13 -2.05 17.26 4.15
N ARG A 14 -1.12 16.69 3.37
CA ARG A 14 -0.92 17.07 1.97
C ARG A 14 -2.12 16.72 1.09
N ILE A 15 -2.64 15.49 1.16
CA ILE A 15 -3.84 15.11 0.39
C ILE A 15 -5.00 16.03 0.77
N SER A 16 -5.21 16.26 2.08
CA SER A 16 -6.32 17.11 2.56
C SER A 16 -6.21 18.55 2.07
N SER A 17 -4.99 19.09 1.94
CA SER A 17 -4.78 20.46 1.39
C SER A 17 -5.00 20.55 -0.13
N GLN A 18 -4.86 19.44 -0.84
CA GLN A 18 -4.93 19.40 -2.31
C GLN A 18 -6.27 18.88 -2.82
N SER A 19 -7.07 18.23 -1.96
CA SER A 19 -8.32 17.58 -2.33
C SER A 19 -9.46 18.03 -1.42
N SER A 20 -10.40 18.75 -2.02
CA SER A 20 -11.59 19.24 -1.31
C SER A 20 -12.48 18.09 -0.87
N SER A 21 -12.62 17.06 -1.71
CA SER A 21 -13.38 15.84 -1.46
C SER A 21 -12.80 15.03 -0.30
N PHE A 22 -11.47 14.88 -0.25
CA PHE A 22 -10.78 14.20 0.83
C PHE A 22 -10.87 14.99 2.14
N SER A 23 -10.69 16.31 2.09
CA SER A 23 -10.87 17.19 3.26
C SER A 23 -12.30 17.12 3.83
N ASN A 24 -13.30 17.14 2.95
CA ASN A 24 -14.70 16.96 3.32
C ASN A 24 -14.98 15.58 3.90
N TRP A 25 -14.36 14.53 3.33
CA TRP A 25 -14.43 13.18 3.86
C TRP A 25 -13.87 13.09 5.28
N MET A 26 -12.66 13.62 5.50
CA MET A 26 -12.02 13.67 6.82
C MET A 26 -12.89 14.42 7.83
N THR A 27 -13.44 15.58 7.42
CA THR A 27 -14.36 16.36 8.26
C THR A 27 -15.61 15.57 8.64
N GLY A 28 -16.19 14.85 7.68
CA GLY A 28 -17.34 13.97 7.91
C GLY A 28 -17.02 12.86 8.90
N LEU A 29 -15.88 12.18 8.72
CA LEU A 29 -15.40 11.13 9.61
C LEU A 29 -15.25 11.64 11.06
N PHE A 30 -14.65 12.82 11.26
CA PHE A 30 -14.50 13.39 12.59
C PHE A 30 -15.84 13.74 13.25
N LYS A 31 -16.83 14.21 12.48
CA LYS A 31 -18.18 14.44 13.00
C LYS A 31 -18.87 13.14 13.43
N THR A 32 -18.70 12.07 12.65
CA THR A 32 -19.25 10.75 13.01
C THR A 32 -18.61 10.22 14.30
N VAL A 33 -17.29 10.33 14.43
CA VAL A 33 -16.57 9.93 15.65
C VAL A 33 -17.01 10.76 16.85
N GLU A 34 -17.22 12.07 16.68
CA GLU A 34 -17.74 12.94 17.74
C GLU A 34 -19.12 12.48 18.23
N LYS A 35 -20.05 12.28 17.29
CA LYS A 35 -21.41 11.84 17.60
C LYS A 35 -21.41 10.49 18.31
N ALA A 36 -20.53 9.57 17.91
CA ALA A 36 -20.36 8.29 18.58
C ALA A 36 -19.83 8.46 20.01
N ILE A 37 -18.83 9.32 20.22
CA ILE A 37 -18.28 9.60 21.56
C ILE A 37 -19.32 10.27 22.47
N ASP A 38 -20.11 11.19 21.94
CA ASP A 38 -21.16 11.89 22.70
C ASP A 38 -22.37 11.00 23.00
N GLY A 39 -22.57 9.92 22.24
CA GLY A 39 -23.63 8.94 22.46
C GLY A 39 -23.31 7.86 23.49
N ILE A 40 -22.07 7.76 24.00
CA ILE A 40 -21.70 6.77 25.01
C ILE A 40 -22.38 7.14 26.35
N ASP A 41 -23.37 6.36 26.75
CA ASP A 41 -24.04 6.50 28.04
C ASP A 41 -23.25 5.76 29.14
N THR A 42 -22.47 6.51 29.92
CA THR A 42 -21.66 5.96 31.00
C THR A 42 -22.49 5.48 32.20
N SER A 43 -23.80 5.78 32.25
CA SER A 43 -24.67 5.40 33.38
C SER A 43 -24.99 3.91 33.45
N LEU A 44 -24.77 3.16 32.37
CA LEU A 44 -25.01 1.71 32.28
C LEU A 44 -23.81 0.85 32.71
N MET A 45 -22.67 1.45 33.06
CA MET A 45 -21.44 0.72 33.40
C MET A 45 -21.23 0.57 34.91
N GLY A 46 -20.53 -0.50 35.35
CA GLY A 46 -20.20 -0.69 36.77
C GLY A 46 -19.14 0.30 37.28
N LEU A 47 -19.16 0.67 38.58
CA LEU A 47 -18.34 1.73 39.20
C LEU A 47 -16.83 1.69 38.90
N SER A 48 -16.20 0.51 38.80
CA SER A 48 -14.77 0.37 38.49
C SER A 48 -14.47 0.48 36.99
N GLU A 49 -15.41 0.10 36.13
CA GLU A 49 -15.31 0.27 34.68
C GLU A 49 -15.63 1.70 34.25
N LEU A 50 -16.57 2.36 34.96
CA LEU A 50 -16.97 3.75 34.78
C LEU A 50 -15.78 4.70 34.84
N LYS A 51 -14.95 4.59 35.87
CA LYS A 51 -13.82 5.52 36.08
C LYS A 51 -12.74 5.41 34.99
N ASN A 52 -12.41 4.20 34.56
CA ASN A 52 -11.45 4.01 33.47
C ASN A 52 -12.04 4.47 32.12
N THR A 53 -13.33 4.24 31.90
CA THR A 53 -14.01 4.61 30.66
C THR A 53 -14.21 6.13 30.56
N GLU A 54 -14.54 6.82 31.67
CA GLU A 54 -14.61 8.28 31.74
C GLU A 54 -13.27 8.95 31.42
N ASP A 55 -12.17 8.47 32.00
CA ASP A 55 -10.83 8.98 31.72
C ASP A 55 -10.45 8.79 30.23
N GLU A 56 -10.83 7.66 29.64
CA GLU A 56 -10.62 7.37 28.21
C GLU A 56 -11.51 8.23 27.29
N ILE A 57 -12.79 8.43 27.64
CA ILE A 57 -13.72 9.33 26.92
C ILE A 57 -13.18 10.76 26.94
N VAL A 58 -12.76 11.25 28.11
CA VAL A 58 -12.19 12.59 28.26
C VAL A 58 -10.94 12.73 27.40
N GLN A 59 -10.07 11.71 27.40
CA GLN A 59 -8.88 11.71 26.55
C GLN A 59 -9.23 11.71 25.05
N ALA A 60 -10.25 10.95 24.64
CA ALA A 60 -10.74 10.92 23.27
C ALA A 60 -11.34 12.26 22.83
N LYS A 61 -12.15 12.91 23.68
CA LYS A 61 -12.71 14.25 23.44
C LYS A 61 -11.62 15.31 23.31
N VAL A 62 -10.62 15.29 24.18
CA VAL A 62 -9.45 16.19 24.10
C VAL A 62 -8.69 15.99 22.80
N GLN A 63 -8.45 14.73 22.41
CA GLN A 63 -7.78 14.41 21.16
C GLN A 63 -8.60 14.83 19.92
N LEU A 64 -9.92 14.62 19.93
CA LEU A 64 -10.80 15.00 18.84
C LEU A 64 -10.91 16.52 18.68
N ALA A 65 -11.04 17.26 19.78
CA ALA A 65 -11.06 18.72 19.77
C ALA A 65 -9.74 19.31 19.25
N ASP A 66 -8.60 18.71 19.64
CA ASP A 66 -7.29 19.05 19.12
C ASP A 66 -7.17 18.77 17.61
N ALA A 67 -7.65 17.60 17.14
CA ALA A 67 -7.69 17.27 15.71
C ALA A 67 -8.56 18.26 14.91
N LYS A 68 -9.74 18.63 15.41
CA LYS A 68 -10.65 19.60 14.76
C LYS A 68 -10.07 21.01 14.70
N LYS A 69 -9.49 21.49 15.80
CA LYS A 69 -8.84 22.81 15.84
C LYS A 69 -7.70 22.88 14.84
N LYS A 70 -6.97 21.78 14.65
CA LYS A 70 -5.90 21.67 13.66
C LYS A 70 -6.43 21.54 12.22
N LEU A 71 -7.51 20.80 12.01
CA LEU A 71 -8.20 20.71 10.72
C LEU A 71 -8.77 22.05 10.25
N ALA A 72 -9.38 22.81 11.18
CA ALA A 72 -9.90 24.15 10.91
C ALA A 72 -8.79 25.18 10.63
N ASN A 73 -7.58 24.91 11.13
CA ASN A 73 -6.38 25.70 10.88
C ASN A 73 -5.55 25.14 9.71
N LEU A 74 -6.07 24.26 8.85
CA LEU A 74 -5.35 23.68 7.70
C LEU A 74 -5.02 24.69 6.59
N ASP A 75 -5.40 25.96 6.72
CA ASP A 75 -4.78 27.06 5.98
C ASP A 75 -3.32 27.33 6.48
N ASN A 76 -2.91 26.70 7.59
CA ASN A 76 -1.55 26.74 8.16
C ASN A 76 -1.22 25.43 8.92
N GLY A 77 -0.79 24.42 8.16
CA GLY A 77 0.10 23.33 8.57
C GLY A 77 0.01 22.75 10.00
N SER A 78 -0.68 21.61 10.14
CA SER A 78 -0.16 20.33 10.67
C SER A 78 -1.08 19.55 11.65
N PHE A 79 -1.35 18.29 11.28
CA PHE A 79 -1.79 17.09 12.03
C PHE A 79 -3.27 16.77 12.31
N GLY A 80 -3.67 15.55 11.89
CA GLY A 80 -4.77 14.75 12.45
C GLY A 80 -4.55 13.23 12.60
N ALA A 81 -3.42 12.64 12.17
CA ALA A 81 -3.35 11.19 11.90
C ALA A 81 -3.17 10.24 13.11
N LYS A 82 -2.46 10.64 14.20
CA LYS A 82 -2.28 9.74 15.38
C LYS A 82 -3.55 9.58 16.23
N ILE A 83 -4.51 10.49 16.06
CA ILE A 83 -5.75 10.55 16.84
C ILE A 83 -6.78 9.62 16.20
N ALA A 84 -7.02 9.74 14.89
CA ALA A 84 -7.97 8.88 14.18
C ALA A 84 -7.72 7.38 14.39
N GLY A 85 -6.47 6.90 14.42
CA GLY A 85 -6.16 5.48 14.61
C GLY A 85 -6.41 4.94 16.04
N LYS A 86 -6.17 5.76 17.08
CA LYS A 86 -6.46 5.36 18.48
C LYS A 86 -7.93 5.55 18.83
N THR A 87 -8.52 6.66 18.39
CA THR A 87 -9.95 6.94 18.60
C THR A 87 -10.81 5.97 17.80
N ALA A 88 -10.46 5.63 16.55
CA ALA A 88 -11.20 4.62 15.79
C ALA A 88 -11.10 3.22 16.40
N LYS A 89 -9.91 2.77 16.83
CA LYS A 89 -9.73 1.48 17.53
C LYS A 89 -10.46 1.40 18.86
N TRP A 90 -10.51 2.51 19.60
CA TRP A 90 -11.25 2.60 20.86
C TRP A 90 -12.76 2.65 20.64
N VAL A 91 -13.23 3.46 19.67
CA VAL A 91 -14.65 3.50 19.25
C VAL A 91 -15.11 2.14 18.75
N THR A 92 -14.32 1.42 17.95
CA THR A 92 -14.66 0.04 17.53
C THR A 92 -14.73 -0.91 18.72
N LYS A 93 -13.79 -0.81 19.68
CA LYS A 93 -13.78 -1.68 20.87
C LYS A 93 -14.94 -1.39 21.84
N LEU A 94 -15.38 -0.13 21.93
CA LEU A 94 -16.56 0.27 22.72
C LEU A 94 -17.86 -0.17 22.03
N LEU A 95 -17.97 0.06 20.72
CA LEU A 95 -19.12 -0.40 19.93
C LEU A 95 -19.23 -1.93 19.94
N GLU A 96 -18.13 -2.67 19.86
CA GLU A 96 -18.13 -4.13 20.01
C GLU A 96 -18.59 -4.58 21.41
N LYS A 97 -18.20 -3.86 22.47
CA LYS A 97 -18.61 -4.18 23.86
C LYS A 97 -20.10 -3.88 24.09
N GLU A 98 -20.62 -2.77 23.56
CA GLU A 98 -22.05 -2.45 23.56
C GLU A 98 -22.85 -3.46 22.71
N MET A 99 -22.42 -3.75 21.48
CA MET A 99 -23.11 -4.70 20.61
C MET A 99 -23.18 -6.13 21.20
N GLN A 100 -22.18 -6.53 21.99
CA GLN A 100 -22.18 -7.83 22.69
C GLN A 100 -23.04 -7.84 23.96
N GLN A 101 -23.24 -6.69 24.62
CA GLN A 101 -24.05 -6.57 25.83
C GLN A 101 -25.53 -6.31 25.53
N SER A 102 -25.84 -5.62 24.43
CA SER A 102 -27.19 -5.20 24.06
C SER A 102 -27.94 -6.19 23.15
N GLN A 103 -27.28 -7.26 22.70
CA GLN A 103 -27.85 -8.21 21.74
C GLN A 103 -29.16 -8.91 22.20
N PRO A 104 -29.36 -9.26 23.49
CA PRO A 104 -30.60 -9.88 23.94
C PRO A 104 -31.76 -8.88 24.19
N GLU A 105 -31.46 -7.62 24.50
CA GLU A 105 -32.48 -6.62 24.87
C GLU A 105 -32.98 -5.78 23.67
N LEU A 106 -32.20 -5.72 22.58
CA LEU A 106 -32.55 -4.99 21.35
C LEU A 106 -33.57 -5.71 20.44
N GLU A 107 -33.85 -7.00 20.65
CA GLU A 107 -34.88 -7.73 19.90
C GLU A 107 -36.30 -7.51 20.48
N GLU A 108 -36.42 -7.12 21.76
CA GLU A 108 -37.71 -7.07 22.47
C GLU A 108 -38.33 -5.66 22.54
N ILE A 109 -37.51 -4.63 22.38
CA ILE A 109 -37.95 -3.24 22.26
C ILE A 109 -37.61 -2.82 20.84
N GLY A 110 -38.62 -2.64 19.99
CA GLY A 110 -38.50 -2.08 18.63
C GLY A 110 -38.07 -0.62 18.62
N ALA A 111 -37.03 -0.29 19.38
CA ALA A 111 -36.29 0.94 19.28
C ALA A 111 -35.37 0.80 18.06
N ASP A 112 -35.59 1.68 17.08
CA ASP A 112 -34.67 1.94 15.97
C ASP A 112 -33.30 2.36 16.54
N PHE A 113 -32.52 1.40 17.00
CA PHE A 113 -31.09 1.52 17.13
C PHE A 113 -30.54 1.36 15.71
N ASP A 114 -30.68 2.45 14.95
CA ASP A 114 -30.05 2.68 13.65
C ASP A 114 -28.54 2.82 13.88
N LEU A 115 -27.91 1.72 14.33
CA LEU A 115 -26.48 1.50 14.31
C LEU A 115 -26.08 1.28 12.85
N ASP A 116 -26.20 2.37 12.11
CA ASP A 116 -25.59 2.69 10.83
C ASP A 116 -25.55 1.47 9.91
N LEU A 117 -26.74 1.06 9.45
CA LEU A 117 -26.91 0.22 8.26
C LEU A 117 -26.01 0.72 7.11
N ASP A 118 -25.50 1.96 7.11
CA ASP A 118 -24.52 2.53 6.19
C ASP A 118 -23.12 1.85 6.18
N PHE A 119 -22.69 1.18 7.24
CA PHE A 119 -21.48 0.32 7.21
C PHE A 119 -21.73 -0.99 6.45
N ILE A 120 -22.95 -1.53 6.56
CA ILE A 120 -23.38 -2.78 5.92
C ILE A 120 -23.97 -2.52 4.51
N THR A 121 -24.48 -1.32 4.25
CA THR A 121 -25.10 -0.89 2.97
C THR A 121 -24.14 -0.08 2.08
N GLY A 122 -22.89 0.14 2.51
CA GLY A 122 -21.85 0.76 1.68
C GLY A 122 -21.95 2.28 1.51
N LYS A 123 -22.65 2.97 2.41
CA LYS A 123 -22.82 4.44 2.39
C LYS A 123 -21.73 5.20 3.15
N ARG A 124 -20.90 4.54 3.96
CA ARG A 124 -19.68 5.17 4.50
C ARG A 124 -18.62 5.34 3.41
N ARG A 125 -18.04 6.54 3.36
CA ARG A 125 -16.87 6.83 2.55
C ARG A 125 -15.65 6.04 3.08
N THR A 126 -15.26 4.97 2.39
CA THR A 126 -14.04 4.18 2.64
C THR A 126 -12.80 4.92 2.14
N LEU A 127 -11.58 4.46 2.49
CA LEU A 127 -10.35 4.96 1.87
C LEU A 127 -10.43 4.86 0.33
N SER A 128 -11.04 3.81 -0.24
CA SER A 128 -11.28 3.73 -1.69
C SER A 128 -12.22 4.79 -2.22
N SER A 129 -13.28 5.16 -1.50
CA SER A 129 -14.13 6.29 -1.94
C SER A 129 -13.36 7.62 -1.92
N ALA A 130 -12.48 7.80 -0.93
CA ALA A 130 -11.65 8.99 -0.84
C ALA A 130 -10.58 9.02 -1.96
N LEU A 131 -9.95 7.88 -2.26
CA LEU A 131 -9.04 7.73 -3.41
C LEU A 131 -9.76 7.94 -4.74
N LEU A 132 -10.98 7.41 -4.87
CA LEU A 132 -11.84 7.60 -6.04
C LEU A 132 -12.16 9.08 -6.24
N ASP A 133 -12.56 9.78 -5.18
CA ASP A 133 -12.90 11.20 -5.26
C ASP A 133 -11.65 12.05 -5.58
N VAL A 134 -10.51 11.77 -4.95
CA VAL A 134 -9.21 12.41 -5.28
C VAL A 134 -8.86 12.18 -6.76
N SER A 135 -9.03 10.96 -7.25
CA SER A 135 -8.73 10.62 -8.66
C SER A 135 -9.63 11.40 -9.62
N LYS A 136 -10.92 11.54 -9.29
CA LYS A 136 -11.86 12.37 -10.08
C LYS A 136 -11.49 13.85 -10.06
N GLU A 137 -11.12 14.40 -8.91
CA GLU A 137 -10.66 15.80 -8.79
C GLU A 137 -9.39 16.07 -9.62
N ARG A 138 -8.56 15.04 -9.79
CA ARG A 138 -7.37 15.05 -10.65
C ARG A 138 -7.71 14.87 -12.15
N GLY A 139 -8.99 14.77 -12.50
CA GLY A 139 -9.46 14.63 -13.88
C GLY A 139 -9.35 13.22 -14.45
N ILE A 140 -9.24 12.19 -13.61
CA ILE A 140 -9.37 10.79 -14.02
C ILE A 140 -10.86 10.46 -14.06
N ASP A 141 -11.40 10.28 -15.26
CA ASP A 141 -12.82 10.08 -15.54
C ASP A 141 -13.13 8.74 -16.22
N ASN A 142 -12.12 8.04 -16.72
CA ASN A 142 -12.30 6.72 -17.33
C ASN A 142 -12.87 5.71 -16.32
N GLU A 143 -14.05 5.15 -16.64
CA GLU A 143 -14.79 4.26 -15.74
C GLU A 143 -14.02 2.99 -15.37
N GLY A 144 -13.25 2.43 -16.30
CA GLY A 144 -12.44 1.24 -16.04
C GLY A 144 -11.30 1.52 -15.07
N LEU A 145 -10.63 2.67 -15.18
CA LEU A 145 -9.61 3.09 -14.21
C LEU A 145 -10.21 3.35 -12.83
N LEU A 146 -11.34 4.06 -12.79
CA LEU A 146 -12.05 4.34 -11.55
C LEU A 146 -12.55 3.07 -10.85
N TYR A 147 -12.96 2.06 -11.63
CA TYR A 147 -13.28 0.73 -11.11
C TYR A 147 -12.06 0.08 -10.43
N LEU A 148 -10.91 0.07 -11.10
CA LEU A 148 -9.66 -0.49 -10.55
C LEU A 148 -9.28 0.18 -9.22
N ILE A 149 -9.33 1.52 -9.16
CA ILE A 149 -9.04 2.29 -7.95
C ILE A 149 -10.03 1.94 -6.83
N LYS A 150 -11.32 1.81 -7.16
CA LYS A 150 -12.36 1.45 -6.19
C LYS A 150 -12.14 0.06 -5.59
N SER A 151 -11.61 -0.88 -6.38
CA SER A 151 -11.35 -2.26 -5.98
C SER A 151 -10.09 -2.47 -5.12
N LEU A 152 -9.20 -1.48 -4.99
CA LEU A 152 -7.94 -1.62 -4.23
C LEU A 152 -8.12 -2.21 -2.81
N PRO A 153 -9.05 -1.74 -1.96
CA PRO A 153 -9.22 -2.33 -0.64
C PRO A 153 -9.91 -3.69 -0.62
N ASP A 154 -10.67 -4.06 -1.65
CA ASP A 154 -11.19 -5.44 -1.75
C ASP A 154 -10.03 -6.42 -2.00
N LEU A 155 -9.09 -6.00 -2.85
CA LEU A 155 -7.85 -6.72 -3.11
C LEU A 155 -6.95 -6.80 -1.87
N GLU A 156 -6.88 -5.71 -1.10
CA GLU A 156 -6.19 -5.63 0.18
C GLU A 156 -6.80 -6.61 1.20
N ALA A 157 -8.12 -6.62 1.37
CA ALA A 157 -8.81 -7.54 2.27
C ALA A 157 -8.55 -9.01 1.90
N PHE A 158 -8.54 -9.32 0.60
CA PHE A 158 -8.18 -10.64 0.11
C PHE A 158 -6.74 -11.02 0.48
N LEU A 159 -5.78 -10.12 0.25
CA LEU A 159 -4.38 -10.32 0.58
C LEU A 159 -4.17 -10.51 2.09
N TYR A 160 -4.86 -9.75 2.95
CA TYR A 160 -4.87 -9.96 4.39
C TYR A 160 -5.36 -11.36 4.77
N SER A 161 -6.44 -11.85 4.15
CA SER A 161 -7.00 -13.17 4.47
C SER A 161 -6.13 -14.35 4.01
N THR A 162 -5.25 -14.13 3.03
CA THR A 162 -4.47 -15.20 2.38
C THR A 162 -2.98 -15.16 2.70
N SER A 163 -2.46 -14.01 3.18
CA SER A 163 -1.04 -13.82 3.52
C SER A 163 -0.75 -14.29 4.96
N VAL A 164 -0.20 -15.49 5.09
CA VAL A 164 0.18 -16.10 6.39
C VAL A 164 1.62 -15.75 6.80
N GLN A 165 2.39 -15.04 5.96
CA GLN A 165 3.78 -14.67 6.27
C GLN A 165 3.87 -13.38 7.10
N LYS A 166 4.82 -13.35 8.04
CA LYS A 166 5.05 -12.33 9.08
C LYS A 166 5.42 -10.92 8.57
N TYR A 167 5.37 -10.65 7.26
CA TYR A 167 5.72 -9.36 6.71
C TYR A 167 4.70 -8.99 5.63
N TYR A 168 3.64 -8.32 6.06
CA TYR A 168 2.55 -7.90 5.21
C TYR A 168 2.63 -6.40 4.97
N ARG A 169 2.77 -6.01 3.69
CA ARG A 169 2.69 -4.60 3.25
C ARG A 169 1.21 -4.30 3.00
N ASP A 170 0.69 -3.24 3.62
CA ASP A 170 -0.64 -2.75 3.23
C ASP A 170 -0.49 -2.06 1.86
N HIS A 171 -0.95 -2.70 0.80
CA HIS A 171 -0.68 -2.26 -0.57
C HIS A 171 -1.50 -1.01 -0.90
N THR A 172 -2.71 -0.89 -0.35
CA THR A 172 -3.54 0.31 -0.53
C THR A 172 -2.91 1.54 0.14
N GLU A 173 -2.47 1.43 1.40
CA GLU A 173 -1.78 2.54 2.05
C GLU A 173 -0.44 2.84 1.37
N HIS A 174 0.27 1.80 0.92
CA HIS A 174 1.55 1.94 0.23
C HIS A 174 1.42 2.73 -1.08
N THR A 175 0.52 2.33 -1.98
CA THR A 175 0.37 3.00 -3.28
C THR A 175 -0.07 4.45 -3.10
N LEU A 176 -0.89 4.75 -2.10
CA LEU A 176 -1.24 6.12 -1.71
C LEU A 176 0.00 6.92 -1.24
N ARG A 177 0.83 6.34 -0.35
CA ARG A 177 2.06 7.00 0.11
C ARG A 177 3.01 7.30 -1.05
N VAL A 178 3.19 6.36 -1.98
CA VAL A 178 3.98 6.56 -3.22
C VAL A 178 3.39 7.69 -4.05
N SER A 179 2.07 7.66 -4.29
CA SER A 179 1.38 8.66 -5.11
C SER A 179 1.61 10.07 -4.59
N VAL A 180 1.43 10.28 -3.29
CA VAL A 180 1.55 11.61 -2.66
C VAL A 180 3.00 12.05 -2.56
N LEU A 181 3.92 11.13 -2.24
CA LEU A 181 5.34 11.45 -2.20
C LEU A 181 5.84 11.86 -3.59
N GLY A 182 5.46 11.14 -4.64
CA GLY A 182 5.85 11.52 -5.99
C GLY A 182 5.20 12.78 -6.49
N ASP A 183 3.92 13.03 -6.19
CA ASP A 183 3.26 14.29 -6.53
C ASP A 183 4.00 15.49 -5.90
N PHE A 184 4.49 15.33 -4.66
CA PHE A 184 5.36 16.32 -4.02
C PHE A 184 6.70 16.47 -4.73
N LEU A 185 7.39 15.37 -5.02
CA LEU A 185 8.70 15.42 -5.65
C LEU A 185 8.64 15.99 -7.07
N LEU A 186 7.54 15.77 -7.79
CA LEU A 186 7.27 16.37 -9.10
C LEU A 186 7.24 17.91 -9.05
N GLU A 187 6.80 18.49 -7.93
CA GLU A 187 6.75 19.96 -7.75
C GLU A 187 8.10 20.60 -7.44
N GLN A 188 9.12 19.80 -7.09
CA GLN A 188 10.40 20.32 -6.64
C GLN A 188 11.29 20.72 -7.82
N ASP A 189 11.99 21.84 -7.67
CA ASP A 189 13.06 22.25 -8.57
C ASP A 189 14.38 21.63 -8.09
N ILE A 190 15.03 20.85 -8.94
CA ILE A 190 16.28 20.16 -8.64
C ILE A 190 17.51 20.89 -9.22
N GLY A 191 17.38 22.20 -9.49
CA GLY A 191 18.45 23.06 -10.01
C GLY A 191 18.57 23.07 -11.54
N GLN A 192 17.87 22.17 -12.22
CA GLN A 192 17.74 22.13 -13.69
C GLN A 192 16.30 22.43 -14.15
N GLY A 193 15.43 22.86 -13.23
CA GLY A 193 13.99 23.00 -13.44
C GLY A 193 13.20 22.02 -12.58
N LYS A 194 11.88 22.14 -12.66
CA LYS A 194 10.95 21.26 -11.94
C LYS A 194 11.05 19.83 -12.45
N MET A 195 11.03 18.86 -11.54
CA MET A 195 11.03 17.44 -11.87
C MET A 195 9.90 17.08 -12.85
N SER A 196 8.69 17.61 -12.65
CA SER A 196 7.57 17.42 -13.58
C SER A 196 7.88 17.92 -14.99
N GLY A 197 8.48 19.11 -15.12
CA GLY A 197 8.85 19.69 -16.41
C GLY A 197 9.90 18.84 -17.15
N ILE A 198 10.91 18.33 -16.43
CA ILE A 198 11.95 17.48 -17.01
C ILE A 198 11.37 16.15 -17.52
N ILE A 199 10.56 15.47 -16.70
CA ILE A 199 9.94 14.19 -17.09
C ILE A 199 8.93 14.41 -18.24
N SER A 200 8.18 15.51 -18.20
CA SER A 200 7.23 15.90 -19.24
C SER A 200 7.92 16.12 -20.59
N GLU A 201 9.04 16.82 -20.62
CA GLU A 201 9.85 17.05 -21.82
C GLU A 201 10.38 15.72 -22.40
N LEU A 202 10.96 14.87 -21.55
CA LEU A 202 11.53 13.58 -21.98
C LEU A 202 10.48 12.59 -22.51
N LEU A 203 9.25 12.66 -22.00
CA LEU A 203 8.14 11.81 -22.46
C LEU A 203 7.31 12.44 -23.57
N GLU A 204 7.55 13.71 -23.90
CA GLU A 204 6.73 14.50 -24.83
C GLU A 204 5.23 14.51 -24.44
N VAL A 205 4.96 14.59 -23.13
CA VAL A 205 3.58 14.68 -22.58
C VAL A 205 3.39 16.02 -21.88
N ASP A 206 2.16 16.53 -21.85
CA ASP A 206 1.85 17.77 -21.13
C ASP A 206 2.16 17.63 -19.61
N GLU A 207 2.82 18.64 -19.03
CA GLU A 207 3.27 18.61 -17.64
C GLU A 207 2.09 18.48 -16.65
N LYS A 208 0.97 19.15 -16.96
CA LYS A 208 -0.23 19.08 -16.13
C LYS A 208 -0.85 17.68 -16.23
N GLN A 209 -0.97 17.12 -17.43
CA GLN A 209 -1.43 15.74 -17.63
C GLN A 209 -0.53 14.72 -16.89
N LEU A 210 0.79 14.91 -16.94
CA LEU A 210 1.75 14.08 -16.22
C LEU A 210 1.46 14.10 -14.72
N LYS A 211 1.39 15.29 -14.13
CA LYS A 211 1.25 15.46 -12.69
C LYS A 211 -0.13 15.07 -12.17
N GLU A 212 -1.19 15.47 -12.87
CA GLU A 212 -2.56 15.25 -12.40
C GLU A 212 -3.03 13.81 -12.69
N LYS A 213 -2.70 13.24 -13.84
CA LYS A 213 -3.26 11.94 -14.27
C LYS A 213 -2.23 10.82 -14.31
N ILE A 214 -1.18 10.98 -15.13
CA ILE A 214 -0.27 9.89 -15.47
C ILE A 214 0.45 9.38 -14.23
N TRP A 215 1.01 10.28 -13.41
CA TRP A 215 1.70 9.90 -12.17
C TRP A 215 0.77 9.21 -11.19
N TRP A 216 -0.43 9.75 -10.94
CA TRP A 216 -1.39 9.17 -10.02
C TRP A 216 -1.85 7.78 -10.46
N ILE A 217 -2.12 7.58 -11.75
CA ILE A 217 -2.44 6.24 -12.28
C ILE A 217 -1.25 5.29 -12.17
N THR A 218 -0.05 5.76 -12.52
CA THR A 218 1.18 4.97 -12.42
C THR A 218 1.39 4.47 -10.99
N SER A 219 1.33 5.38 -10.02
CA SER A 219 1.62 5.10 -8.61
C SER A 219 0.49 4.39 -7.87
N LEU A 220 -0.79 4.70 -8.14
CA LEU A 220 -1.91 4.00 -7.50
C LEU A 220 -2.07 2.56 -7.98
N LEU A 221 -1.75 2.28 -9.25
CA LEU A 221 -2.02 0.98 -9.87
C LEU A 221 -0.78 0.08 -9.99
N HIS A 222 0.43 0.52 -9.68
CA HIS A 222 1.63 -0.30 -9.92
C HIS A 222 1.60 -1.69 -9.26
N ASP A 223 0.96 -1.78 -8.09
CA ASP A 223 0.83 -3.01 -7.29
C ASP A 223 -0.54 -3.71 -7.40
N ILE A 224 -1.47 -3.23 -8.23
CA ILE A 224 -2.84 -3.81 -8.29
C ILE A 224 -2.88 -5.28 -8.74
N GLY A 225 -1.85 -5.74 -9.46
CA GLY A 225 -1.66 -7.12 -9.89
C GLY A 225 -1.13 -8.06 -8.81
N TYR A 226 -0.72 -7.54 -7.64
CA TYR A 226 -0.11 -8.32 -6.57
C TYR A 226 -1.00 -9.46 -6.02
N PRO A 227 -2.30 -9.26 -5.76
CA PRO A 227 -3.22 -10.33 -5.38
C PRO A 227 -3.17 -11.53 -6.31
N LEU A 228 -3.26 -11.29 -7.63
CA LEU A 228 -3.25 -12.35 -8.62
C LEU A 228 -1.88 -13.03 -8.72
N GLY A 229 -0.79 -12.26 -8.58
CA GLY A 229 0.58 -12.80 -8.51
C GLY A 229 0.80 -13.73 -7.30
N LYS A 230 0.13 -13.48 -6.17
CA LYS A 230 0.23 -14.30 -4.96
C LYS A 230 -0.83 -15.38 -4.86
N MET A 231 -1.94 -15.28 -5.58
CA MET A 231 -3.14 -16.08 -5.35
C MET A 231 -2.87 -17.59 -5.42
N SER A 232 -2.18 -18.07 -6.46
CA SER A 232 -1.82 -19.49 -6.58
C SER A 232 -0.97 -19.97 -5.40
N THR A 233 -0.05 -19.14 -4.89
CA THR A 233 0.80 -19.55 -3.76
C THR A 233 0.05 -19.46 -2.44
N ALA A 234 -0.64 -18.36 -2.20
CA ALA A 234 -1.31 -18.07 -0.95
C ALA A 234 -2.49 -19.03 -0.72
N VAL A 235 -3.31 -19.32 -1.73
CA VAL A 235 -4.41 -20.29 -1.60
C VAL A 235 -3.85 -21.68 -1.34
N ASN A 236 -2.91 -22.17 -2.15
CA ASN A 236 -2.38 -23.52 -1.99
C ASN A 236 -1.61 -23.71 -0.68
N PHE A 237 -0.84 -22.71 -0.24
CA PHE A 237 -0.12 -22.78 1.01
C PHE A 237 -1.07 -22.66 2.21
N SER A 238 -1.88 -21.60 2.25
CA SER A 238 -2.69 -21.27 3.41
C SER A 238 -3.86 -22.25 3.57
N LEU A 239 -4.64 -22.50 2.52
CA LEU A 239 -5.79 -23.40 2.61
C LEU A 239 -5.36 -24.82 2.92
N LEU A 240 -4.38 -25.37 2.20
CA LEU A 240 -3.99 -26.77 2.39
C LEU A 240 -3.36 -26.99 3.77
N ASN A 241 -2.43 -26.13 4.20
CA ASN A 241 -1.84 -26.30 5.52
C ASN A 241 -2.87 -26.17 6.65
N GLN A 242 -3.94 -25.38 6.46
CA GLN A 242 -5.03 -25.33 7.43
C GLN A 242 -5.88 -26.61 7.40
N LEU A 243 -6.22 -27.13 6.22
CA LEU A 243 -6.92 -28.41 6.09
C LEU A 243 -6.14 -29.57 6.71
N LEU A 244 -4.83 -29.64 6.43
CA LEU A 244 -3.92 -30.64 7.01
C LEU A 244 -3.85 -30.56 8.55
N LYS A 245 -3.96 -29.36 9.12
CA LYS A 245 -4.01 -29.16 10.58
C LYS A 245 -5.37 -29.54 11.19
N CYS A 246 -6.46 -29.24 10.50
CA CYS A 246 -7.82 -29.51 10.99
C CYS A 246 -8.19 -31.00 10.92
N TYR A 247 -7.62 -31.72 9.95
CA TYR A 247 -7.92 -33.14 9.71
C TYR A 247 -6.66 -34.01 9.82
N PRO A 248 -5.90 -33.95 10.93
CA PRO A 248 -4.59 -34.60 11.03
C PRO A 248 -4.69 -36.14 11.07
N SER A 249 -5.90 -36.68 11.19
CA SER A 249 -6.20 -38.11 11.29
C SER A 249 -6.78 -38.72 10.03
N LEU A 250 -6.90 -37.95 8.94
CA LEU A 250 -7.45 -38.43 7.67
C LEU A 250 -6.32 -38.50 6.64
N ASP A 251 -6.34 -39.51 5.76
CA ASP A 251 -5.52 -39.44 4.54
C ASP A 251 -6.19 -38.47 3.56
N LEU A 252 -5.43 -37.49 3.06
CA LEU A 252 -5.96 -36.43 2.20
C LEU A 252 -5.27 -36.44 0.84
N ASP A 253 -6.08 -36.44 -0.22
CA ASP A 253 -5.63 -36.16 -1.58
C ASP A 253 -5.96 -34.71 -1.93
N PHE A 254 -4.95 -33.96 -2.36
CA PHE A 254 -5.11 -32.56 -2.74
C PHE A 254 -4.53 -32.28 -4.12
N ILE A 255 -5.34 -31.69 -5.00
CA ILE A 255 -4.91 -31.17 -6.29
C ILE A 255 -4.67 -29.67 -6.14
N PRO A 256 -3.44 -29.17 -6.29
CA PRO A 256 -3.19 -27.75 -6.12
C PRO A 256 -3.82 -26.94 -7.25
N PHE A 257 -4.27 -25.74 -6.87
CA PHE A 257 -4.99 -24.83 -7.74
C PHE A 257 -4.04 -23.84 -8.41
N GLU A 258 -4.02 -23.79 -9.73
CA GLU A 258 -3.25 -22.78 -10.48
C GLU A 258 -4.17 -21.80 -11.20
N ILE A 259 -3.85 -20.52 -11.07
CA ILE A 259 -4.48 -19.45 -11.84
C ILE A 259 -3.52 -18.96 -12.91
N ASN A 260 -4.04 -18.84 -14.13
CA ASN A 260 -3.35 -18.25 -15.27
C ASN A 260 -4.26 -17.25 -15.99
N LEU A 261 -3.66 -16.37 -16.79
CA LEU A 261 -4.41 -15.53 -17.70
C LEU A 261 -4.94 -16.36 -18.87
N SER A 262 -6.21 -16.15 -19.22
CA SER A 262 -6.77 -16.66 -20.46
C SER A 262 -6.20 -15.86 -21.63
N TRP A 263 -5.34 -16.46 -22.44
CA TRP A 263 -4.77 -15.83 -23.64
C TRP A 263 -5.70 -15.87 -24.86
N LYS A 264 -7.00 -16.07 -24.63
CA LYS A 264 -8.02 -16.21 -25.68
C LYS A 264 -8.60 -14.88 -26.17
N SER A 265 -8.23 -13.75 -25.56
CA SER A 265 -8.72 -12.42 -25.94
C SER A 265 -7.57 -11.47 -26.29
N ASN A 266 -7.80 -10.16 -26.18
CA ASN A 266 -6.88 -9.10 -26.57
C ASN A 266 -5.64 -8.95 -25.67
N GLN A 267 -5.38 -9.85 -24.71
CA GLN A 267 -4.20 -9.74 -23.83
C GLN A 267 -2.87 -9.70 -24.59
N VAL A 268 -2.77 -10.44 -25.69
CA VAL A 268 -1.57 -10.43 -26.54
C VAL A 268 -1.37 -9.06 -27.19
N GLU A 269 -2.44 -8.39 -27.56
CA GLU A 269 -2.37 -7.05 -28.17
C GLU A 269 -2.03 -5.96 -27.15
N TYR A 270 -2.53 -6.06 -25.92
CA TYR A 270 -2.10 -5.19 -24.83
C TYR A 270 -0.61 -5.39 -24.49
N LEU A 271 -0.12 -6.63 -24.47
CA LEU A 271 1.31 -6.89 -24.30
C LEU A 271 2.15 -6.22 -25.38
N LYS A 272 1.73 -6.28 -26.65
CA LYS A 272 2.45 -5.61 -27.74
C LYS A 272 2.54 -4.09 -27.54
N ILE A 273 1.51 -3.45 -26.98
CA ILE A 273 1.52 -2.02 -26.63
C ILE A 273 2.56 -1.72 -25.54
N ILE A 274 2.61 -2.55 -24.49
CA ILE A 274 3.61 -2.42 -23.41
C ILE A 274 5.02 -2.65 -23.97
N GLU A 275 5.20 -3.64 -24.83
CA GLU A 275 6.50 -4.04 -25.38
C GLU A 275 7.08 -3.05 -26.39
N GLU A 276 6.30 -2.11 -26.89
CA GLU A 276 6.74 -1.19 -27.93
C GLU A 276 7.90 -0.30 -27.47
N GLY A 277 8.97 -0.25 -28.28
CA GLY A 277 10.20 0.49 -27.95
C GLY A 277 11.12 -0.17 -26.92
N LEU A 278 10.71 -1.28 -26.29
CA LEU A 278 11.52 -1.96 -25.27
C LEU A 278 12.58 -2.90 -25.87
N SER A 279 13.64 -3.12 -25.08
CA SER A 279 14.71 -4.09 -25.36
C SER A 279 14.17 -5.52 -25.48
N MET A 280 14.89 -6.41 -26.18
CA MET A 280 14.48 -7.81 -26.32
C MET A 280 14.47 -8.55 -24.98
N GLU A 281 15.37 -8.17 -24.07
CA GLU A 281 15.45 -8.71 -22.72
C GLU A 281 14.20 -8.32 -21.92
N ALA A 282 13.83 -7.04 -21.92
CA ALA A 282 12.62 -6.56 -21.27
C ALA A 282 11.36 -7.26 -21.79
N LYS A 283 11.22 -7.38 -23.12
CA LYS A 283 10.11 -8.14 -23.75
C LYS A 283 10.05 -9.58 -23.26
N THR A 284 11.19 -10.24 -23.14
CA THR A 284 11.27 -11.63 -22.67
C THR A 284 10.83 -11.75 -21.21
N LEU A 285 11.26 -10.82 -20.35
CA LEU A 285 10.87 -10.80 -18.95
C LEU A 285 9.38 -10.50 -18.78
N ILE A 286 8.85 -9.53 -19.50
CA ILE A 286 7.43 -9.18 -19.49
C ILE A 286 6.58 -10.38 -19.91
N ARG A 287 6.93 -11.07 -21.01
CA ARG A 287 6.22 -12.28 -21.45
C ARG A 287 6.35 -13.43 -20.46
N LYS A 288 7.51 -13.61 -19.82
CA LYS A 288 7.67 -14.60 -18.77
C LYS A 288 6.79 -14.26 -17.56
N GLY A 289 6.77 -13.00 -17.15
CA GLY A 289 5.98 -12.48 -16.03
C GLY A 289 4.48 -12.52 -16.27
N SER A 290 4.03 -12.38 -17.52
CA SER A 290 2.61 -12.53 -17.85
C SER A 290 2.12 -13.99 -17.82
N GLY A 291 3.04 -14.95 -17.92
CA GLY A 291 2.70 -16.37 -18.06
C GLY A 291 2.34 -16.80 -19.50
N ILE A 292 2.45 -15.93 -20.51
CA ILE A 292 2.11 -16.27 -21.91
C ILE A 292 2.96 -17.42 -22.48
N LEU A 293 4.18 -17.59 -21.97
CA LEU A 293 5.08 -18.66 -22.39
C LEU A 293 4.69 -20.03 -21.80
N ASN A 294 3.72 -20.07 -20.88
CA ASN A 294 3.19 -21.29 -20.27
C ASN A 294 1.65 -21.35 -20.40
N PRO A 295 1.10 -21.37 -21.64
CA PRO A 295 -0.34 -21.21 -21.85
C PRO A 295 -1.16 -22.46 -21.49
N VAL A 296 -0.52 -23.63 -21.39
CA VAL A 296 -1.17 -24.89 -21.02
C VAL A 296 -0.83 -25.23 -19.59
N LEU A 297 -1.83 -25.13 -18.70
CA LEU A 297 -1.77 -25.75 -17.39
C LEU A 297 -1.73 -27.26 -17.60
N LYS A 298 -0.60 -27.89 -17.26
CA LYS A 298 -0.59 -29.36 -17.12
C LYS A 298 -1.53 -29.69 -15.97
N SER A 299 -2.41 -30.67 -16.14
CA SER A 299 -3.24 -31.15 -15.04
C SER A 299 -2.31 -31.52 -13.88
N GLN A 300 -2.46 -30.85 -12.75
CA GLN A 300 -1.66 -31.19 -11.59
C GLN A 300 -2.09 -32.55 -11.07
N LEU A 301 -1.11 -33.39 -10.72
CA LEU A 301 -1.39 -34.66 -10.07
C LEU A 301 -1.76 -34.41 -8.61
N PRO A 302 -2.66 -35.23 -8.03
CA PRO A 302 -2.95 -35.13 -6.61
C PRO A 302 -1.69 -35.42 -5.79
N ASN A 303 -1.48 -34.61 -4.74
CA ASN A 303 -0.51 -34.86 -3.69
C ASN A 303 -1.24 -35.58 -2.54
N THR A 304 -0.78 -36.77 -2.19
CA THR A 304 -1.34 -37.57 -1.10
C THR A 304 -0.61 -37.27 0.20
N TYR A 305 -1.36 -36.93 1.24
CA TYR A 305 -0.89 -36.70 2.59
C TYR A 305 -1.41 -37.80 3.50
N LEU A 306 -0.49 -38.70 3.88
CA LEU A 306 -0.82 -39.80 4.77
C LEU A 306 -0.82 -39.33 6.22
N GLN A 307 -1.72 -39.89 7.02
CA GLN A 307 -1.76 -39.71 8.46
C GLN A 307 -0.42 -40.14 9.08
N GLN A 308 0.08 -39.34 10.03
CA GLN A 308 1.24 -39.68 10.85
C GLN A 308 0.94 -39.45 12.33
N SER A 309 1.72 -40.04 13.22
CA SER A 309 1.58 -39.86 14.67
C SER A 309 1.78 -38.41 15.13
N SER A 310 2.47 -37.59 14.34
CA SER A 310 2.70 -36.16 14.56
C SER A 310 1.78 -35.25 13.73
N GLY A 311 0.77 -35.81 13.05
CA GLY A 311 -0.03 -35.10 12.04
C GLY A 311 0.67 -35.04 10.68
N HIS A 312 0.08 -34.33 9.71
CA HIS A 312 0.66 -34.20 8.37
C HIS A 312 1.87 -33.24 8.33
N PRO A 313 2.84 -33.47 7.43
CA PRO A 313 3.92 -32.51 7.18
C PRO A 313 3.39 -31.20 6.57
N GLU A 314 4.13 -30.10 6.80
CA GLU A 314 3.82 -28.82 6.17
C GLU A 314 3.99 -28.91 4.65
N TYR A 315 2.95 -28.50 3.92
CA TYR A 315 3.00 -28.38 2.48
C TYR A 315 3.71 -27.10 2.04
N LYS A 316 4.65 -27.27 1.10
CA LYS A 316 5.30 -26.16 0.39
C LYS A 316 4.93 -26.21 -1.09
N TYR A 317 4.05 -25.30 -1.48
CA TYR A 317 3.72 -25.15 -2.89
C TYR A 317 4.83 -24.39 -3.63
N THR A 318 5.23 -24.92 -4.78
CA THR A 318 6.08 -24.20 -5.75
C THR A 318 5.28 -24.05 -7.04
N PRO A 319 4.88 -22.83 -7.42
CA PRO A 319 4.10 -22.63 -8.64
C PRO A 319 4.94 -22.96 -9.88
N THR A 320 4.29 -23.49 -10.93
CA THR A 320 4.98 -23.82 -12.19
C THR A 320 5.47 -22.60 -12.96
N PHE A 321 4.81 -21.45 -12.76
CA PHE A 321 5.21 -20.13 -13.23
C PHE A 321 4.82 -19.08 -12.19
N ASN A 322 5.54 -17.96 -12.17
CA ASN A 322 5.23 -16.85 -11.27
C ASN A 322 4.69 -15.69 -12.10
N LEU A 323 3.44 -15.30 -11.84
CA LEU A 323 2.87 -14.12 -12.46
C LEU A 323 3.49 -12.87 -11.81
N ASP A 324 4.04 -12.01 -12.65
CA ASP A 324 4.65 -10.75 -12.24
C ASP A 324 3.58 -9.70 -11.99
N HIS A 325 3.52 -9.15 -10.77
CA HIS A 325 2.48 -8.21 -10.40
C HIS A 325 2.55 -6.91 -11.21
N GLY A 326 3.74 -6.41 -11.54
CA GLY A 326 3.90 -5.23 -12.39
C GLY A 326 3.34 -5.46 -13.80
N VAL A 327 3.63 -6.62 -14.40
CA VAL A 327 3.05 -6.96 -15.72
C VAL A 327 1.53 -7.09 -15.66
N LEU A 328 1.00 -7.74 -14.61
CA LEU A 328 -0.45 -7.87 -14.41
C LEU A 328 -1.14 -6.52 -14.18
N SER A 329 -0.52 -5.64 -13.38
CA SER A 329 -0.98 -4.27 -13.15
C SER A 329 -1.05 -3.48 -14.45
N ALA A 330 0.00 -3.55 -15.29
CA ALA A 330 0.05 -2.88 -16.57
C ALA A 330 -1.03 -3.37 -17.55
N LEU A 331 -1.24 -4.69 -17.62
CA LEU A 331 -2.33 -5.27 -18.41
C LEU A 331 -3.71 -4.84 -17.91
N SER A 332 -3.89 -4.76 -16.60
CA SER A 332 -5.15 -4.32 -15.98
C SER A 332 -5.44 -2.86 -16.30
N LEU A 333 -4.42 -2.00 -16.20
CA LEU A 333 -4.48 -0.58 -16.61
C LEU A 333 -4.93 -0.44 -18.06
N LEU A 334 -4.23 -1.07 -19.01
CA LEU A 334 -4.61 -0.96 -20.43
C LEU A 334 -6.01 -1.52 -20.70
N LYS A 335 -6.37 -2.63 -20.05
CA LYS A 335 -7.72 -3.19 -20.20
C LYS A 335 -8.81 -2.25 -19.64
N GLY A 336 -8.51 -1.52 -18.56
CA GLY A 336 -9.39 -0.52 -17.99
C GLY A 336 -9.62 0.68 -18.92
N LEU A 337 -8.60 1.07 -19.69
CA LEU A 337 -8.71 2.18 -20.63
C LEU A 337 -9.66 1.91 -21.79
N GLY A 338 -9.58 0.72 -22.41
CA GLY A 338 -10.36 0.38 -23.59
C GLY A 338 -9.80 -0.81 -24.36
N THR A 339 -10.17 -0.93 -25.62
CA THR A 339 -9.63 -1.93 -26.57
C THR A 339 -8.22 -1.54 -27.05
N PRO A 340 -7.37 -2.49 -27.49
CA PRO A 340 -6.05 -2.18 -28.03
C PRO A 340 -6.10 -1.21 -29.23
N GLU A 341 -7.12 -1.32 -30.07
CA GLU A 341 -7.34 -0.45 -31.23
C GLU A 341 -7.62 1.00 -30.78
N GLU A 342 -8.54 1.20 -29.84
CA GLU A 342 -8.83 2.51 -29.25
C GLU A 342 -7.56 3.11 -28.62
N ILE A 343 -6.82 2.31 -27.85
CA ILE A 343 -5.59 2.75 -27.18
C ILE A 343 -4.52 3.24 -28.17
N ARG A 344 -4.30 2.51 -29.26
CA ARG A 344 -3.30 2.90 -30.28
C ARG A 344 -3.72 4.10 -31.12
N SER A 345 -5.04 4.30 -31.27
CA SER A 345 -5.59 5.35 -32.15
C SER A 345 -5.78 6.71 -31.46
N ASN A 346 -5.68 6.76 -30.13
CA ASN A 346 -5.94 7.97 -29.36
C ASN A 346 -4.66 8.50 -28.71
N ASP A 347 -4.15 9.62 -29.22
CA ASP A 347 -2.95 10.29 -28.73
C ASP A 347 -3.06 10.69 -27.24
N GLU A 348 -4.27 10.92 -26.72
CA GLU A 348 -4.48 11.21 -25.29
C GLU A 348 -4.06 10.05 -24.38
N TYR A 349 -4.01 8.82 -24.92
CA TYR A 349 -3.62 7.63 -24.18
C TYR A 349 -2.12 7.36 -24.15
N GLN A 350 -1.32 8.13 -24.88
CA GLN A 350 0.13 7.96 -24.91
C GLN A 350 0.75 8.04 -23.51
N GLY A 351 0.27 8.98 -22.68
CA GLY A 351 0.67 9.10 -21.29
C GLY A 351 0.38 7.83 -20.46
N TYR A 352 -0.77 7.20 -20.66
CA TYR A 352 -1.11 5.96 -19.95
C TYR A 352 -0.36 4.73 -20.50
N ILE A 353 0.05 4.75 -21.76
CA ILE A 353 0.95 3.74 -22.31
C ILE A 353 2.31 3.82 -21.60
N PHE A 354 2.86 5.03 -21.39
CA PHE A 354 4.07 5.21 -20.59
C PHE A 354 3.90 4.76 -19.14
N ALA A 355 2.72 5.01 -18.53
CA ALA A 355 2.39 4.49 -17.21
C ALA A 355 2.40 2.95 -17.19
N ALA A 356 1.74 2.30 -18.14
CA ALA A 356 1.70 0.83 -18.24
C ALA A 356 3.10 0.24 -18.45
N LYS A 357 3.94 0.86 -19.29
CA LYS A 357 5.34 0.45 -19.47
C LYS A 357 6.13 0.56 -18.17
N SER A 358 6.00 1.68 -17.48
CA SER A 358 6.70 1.93 -16.20
C SER A 358 6.27 0.93 -15.13
N ILE A 359 4.98 0.67 -15.03
CA ILE A 359 4.42 -0.35 -14.13
C ILE A 359 4.91 -1.76 -14.52
N ALA A 360 4.99 -2.12 -15.80
CA ALA A 360 5.47 -3.45 -16.19
C ALA A 360 6.96 -3.66 -15.86
N LEU A 361 7.76 -2.60 -15.94
CA LEU A 361 9.21 -2.66 -15.77
C LEU A 361 9.66 -2.58 -14.31
N HIS A 362 8.90 -1.90 -13.43
CA HIS A 362 9.37 -1.58 -12.07
C HIS A 362 9.79 -2.81 -11.23
N ASN A 363 9.17 -3.97 -11.48
CA ASN A 363 9.46 -5.20 -10.73
C ASN A 363 10.65 -6.01 -11.30
N PHE A 364 11.20 -5.63 -12.45
CA PHE A 364 12.34 -6.31 -13.08
C PHE A 364 13.71 -5.68 -12.77
N LYS A 365 13.77 -4.89 -11.70
CA LYS A 365 14.96 -4.15 -11.25
C LYS A 365 16.25 -4.95 -11.24
N ASP A 366 16.23 -6.23 -10.84
CA ASP A 366 17.42 -7.09 -10.77
C ASP A 366 17.94 -7.56 -12.13
N LYS A 367 17.21 -7.31 -13.22
CA LYS A 367 17.41 -8.00 -14.51
C LYS A 367 17.50 -7.07 -15.71
N LEU A 368 17.24 -5.77 -15.54
CA LEU A 368 17.23 -4.83 -16.64
C LEU A 368 18.09 -3.60 -16.33
N PRO A 369 18.95 -3.17 -17.28
CA PRO A 369 19.62 -1.87 -17.22
C PRO A 369 18.73 -0.72 -17.73
N ASP A 370 17.50 -1.03 -18.18
CA ASP A 370 16.62 -0.09 -18.88
C ASP A 370 16.09 1.05 -17.98
N HIS A 371 16.36 1.02 -16.67
CA HIS A 371 15.92 2.02 -15.69
C HIS A 371 16.77 3.30 -15.70
N ASN A 372 17.07 3.81 -16.89
CA ASN A 372 17.80 5.05 -17.10
C ASN A 372 16.81 6.22 -17.18
N PHE A 373 17.05 7.27 -16.40
CA PHE A 373 16.16 8.44 -16.32
C PHE A 373 15.98 9.18 -17.65
N ASP A 374 17.02 9.29 -18.48
CA ASP A 374 16.92 9.99 -19.77
C ASP A 374 16.03 9.22 -20.77
N THR A 375 15.96 7.89 -20.68
CA THR A 375 15.17 7.05 -21.61
C THR A 375 13.85 6.54 -21.05
N GLN A 376 13.75 6.39 -19.74
CA GLN A 376 12.59 5.85 -19.01
C GLN A 376 12.33 6.64 -17.72
N PRO A 377 12.12 7.96 -17.81
CA PRO A 377 12.07 8.85 -16.64
C PRO A 377 10.95 8.45 -15.65
N LEU A 378 9.78 8.07 -16.15
CA LEU A 378 8.65 7.66 -15.30
C LEU A 378 8.90 6.31 -14.60
N THR A 379 9.61 5.38 -15.25
CA THR A 379 9.99 4.09 -14.65
C THR A 379 11.02 4.30 -13.55
N PHE A 380 12.08 5.06 -13.84
CA PHE A 380 13.08 5.47 -12.86
C PHE A 380 12.41 6.12 -11.65
N PHE A 381 11.51 7.09 -11.89
CA PHE A 381 10.86 7.86 -10.84
C PHE A 381 9.94 6.99 -9.98
N LEU A 382 9.13 6.11 -10.59
CA LEU A 382 8.31 5.15 -9.85
C LEU A 382 9.16 4.26 -8.94
N MET A 383 10.25 3.69 -9.47
CA MET A 383 11.13 2.81 -8.71
C MET A 383 11.85 3.53 -7.58
N LEU A 384 12.35 4.74 -7.82
CA LEU A 384 12.97 5.56 -6.79
C LEU A 384 12.00 5.79 -5.63
N ILE A 385 10.76 6.18 -5.92
CA ILE A 385 9.78 6.52 -4.88
C ILE A 385 9.28 5.29 -4.14
N ASP A 386 9.00 4.18 -4.84
CA ASP A 386 8.63 2.92 -4.19
C ASP A 386 9.74 2.44 -3.24
N GLU A 387 11.01 2.51 -3.66
CA GLU A 387 12.15 2.14 -2.82
C GLU A 387 12.40 3.13 -1.67
N LEU A 388 12.06 4.41 -1.82
CA LEU A 388 12.13 5.40 -0.74
C LEU A 388 10.98 5.23 0.27
N GLN A 389 9.84 4.67 -0.14
CA GLN A 389 8.68 4.45 0.69
C GLN A 389 8.89 3.27 1.66
N GLU A 390 9.62 3.55 2.75
CA GLU A 390 9.93 2.58 3.82
C GLU A 390 9.20 2.85 5.14
N TRP A 391 8.70 4.07 5.37
CA TRP A 391 8.01 4.41 6.61
C TRP A 391 6.59 3.82 6.66
N GLY A 392 6.04 3.67 7.86
CA GLY A 392 4.65 3.23 8.05
C GLY A 392 4.41 1.76 7.68
N ARG A 393 5.46 0.99 7.38
CA ARG A 393 5.36 -0.44 7.07
C ARG A 393 5.02 -1.23 8.35
N PRO A 394 3.83 -1.88 8.43
CA PRO A 394 3.41 -2.55 9.64
C PRO A 394 4.14 -3.89 9.80
N ILE A 395 4.71 -4.11 10.97
CA ILE A 395 5.16 -5.43 11.41
C ILE A 395 4.00 -6.08 12.15
N PRO A 396 3.43 -7.17 11.63
CA PRO A 396 2.37 -7.89 12.31
C PRO A 396 2.95 -8.55 13.57
N VAL A 397 2.50 -8.10 14.74
CA VAL A 397 2.71 -8.83 16.00
C VAL A 397 1.53 -9.77 16.18
N GLN A 398 1.79 -11.08 16.15
CA GLN A 398 0.81 -12.12 16.39
C GLN A 398 0.38 -12.07 17.87
N VAL A 399 -0.84 -11.58 18.14
CA VAL A 399 -1.36 -11.43 19.51
C VAL A 399 -2.08 -12.71 19.97
N ARG A 400 -2.77 -13.42 19.07
CA ARG A 400 -3.43 -14.72 19.31
C ARG A 400 -3.52 -15.54 18.02
N ASP A 401 -3.47 -16.87 18.17
CA ASP A 401 -3.85 -17.84 17.13
C ASP A 401 -5.35 -18.10 17.21
N THR A 402 -6.13 -17.43 16.37
CA THR A 402 -7.49 -17.84 16.03
C THR A 402 -7.61 -17.92 14.52
N TYR A 403 -8.26 -18.99 14.04
CA TYR A 403 -8.27 -19.42 12.63
C TYR A 403 -8.76 -18.37 11.61
N PHE A 404 -9.46 -17.31 12.05
CA PHE A 404 -10.05 -16.29 11.17
C PHE A 404 -9.85 -14.84 11.65
N THR A 405 -9.16 -14.62 12.78
CA THR A 405 -8.99 -13.28 13.34
C THR A 405 -7.57 -13.09 13.86
N MET A 406 -6.68 -12.61 12.98
CA MET A 406 -5.40 -12.09 13.45
C MET A 406 -5.66 -10.70 14.05
N GLU A 407 -5.70 -10.60 15.38
CA GLU A 407 -5.53 -9.30 16.02
C GLU A 407 -4.09 -8.85 15.79
N LEU A 408 -3.89 -8.03 14.74
CA LEU A 408 -2.58 -7.50 14.38
C LEU A 408 -2.32 -6.21 15.15
N LYS A 409 -1.41 -6.27 16.11
CA LYS A 409 -0.79 -5.03 16.62
C LYS A 409 0.26 -4.58 15.60
N LYS A 410 -0.03 -3.48 14.91
CA LYS A 410 0.90 -2.83 13.97
C LYS A 410 1.99 -2.08 14.74
N ILE A 411 3.25 -2.43 14.51
CA ILE A 411 4.42 -1.66 14.95
C ILE A 411 5.25 -1.39 13.71
N SER A 412 5.67 -0.15 13.46
CA SER A 412 6.48 0.18 12.29
C SER A 412 7.96 0.13 12.61
N LEU A 413 8.77 -0.40 11.68
CA LEU A 413 10.23 -0.36 11.78
C LEU A 413 10.76 1.08 11.69
N LEU A 414 10.14 1.85 10.80
CA LEU A 414 10.44 3.24 10.49
C LEU A 414 9.12 4.02 10.47
N ASP A 415 9.01 5.08 11.26
CA ASP A 415 7.79 5.89 11.36
C ASP A 415 7.84 7.13 10.47
N GLU A 416 9.04 7.62 10.17
CA GLU A 416 9.27 8.86 9.43
C GLU A 416 10.63 8.84 8.74
N ILE A 417 10.77 9.65 7.70
CA ILE A 417 12.04 9.97 7.03
C ILE A 417 12.21 11.49 6.98
N SER A 418 13.45 11.94 6.99
CA SER A 418 13.78 13.36 6.80
C SER A 418 14.29 13.57 5.38
N LEU A 419 13.76 14.57 4.70
CA LEU A 419 14.16 14.95 3.35
C LEU A 419 14.74 16.37 3.38
N HIS A 420 15.99 16.49 2.93
CA HIS A 420 16.72 17.74 2.77
C HIS A 420 16.74 18.09 1.27
N LEU A 421 15.82 18.95 0.84
CA LEU A 421 15.62 19.24 -0.59
C LEU A 421 16.84 19.89 -1.26
N ASP A 422 17.53 20.78 -0.56
CA ASP A 422 18.69 21.52 -1.08
C ASP A 422 19.83 20.57 -1.52
N GLU A 423 19.96 19.43 -0.86
CA GLU A 423 20.95 18.39 -1.16
C GLU A 423 20.34 17.16 -1.85
N PHE A 424 19.03 17.19 -2.11
CA PHE A 424 18.19 16.04 -2.48
C PHE A 424 18.59 14.77 -1.70
N SER A 425 18.68 14.95 -0.37
CA SER A 425 19.22 13.98 0.57
C SER A 425 18.13 13.43 1.49
N TRP A 426 18.10 12.11 1.66
CA TRP A 426 17.11 11.39 2.45
C TRP A 426 17.78 10.76 3.65
N LEU A 427 17.25 11.01 4.83
CA LEU A 427 17.72 10.44 6.08
C LEU A 427 16.66 9.48 6.64
N MET A 428 17.01 8.19 6.72
CA MET A 428 16.18 7.12 7.26
C MET A 428 16.78 6.61 8.57
N GLN A 429 16.12 6.93 9.69
CA GLN A 429 16.63 6.60 11.01
C GLN A 429 15.81 5.50 11.68
N PHE A 430 16.39 4.30 11.75
CA PHE A 430 15.79 3.14 12.38
C PHE A 430 15.96 3.22 13.90
N LYS A 431 14.94 3.69 14.62
CA LYS A 431 14.98 3.94 16.08
C LYS A 431 14.18 2.92 16.91
N ASN A 432 13.29 2.14 16.29
CA ASN A 432 12.32 1.31 17.00
C ASN A 432 12.91 -0.06 17.37
N GLU A 433 13.52 -0.17 18.56
CA GLU A 433 14.13 -1.42 19.05
C GLU A 433 13.13 -2.58 19.18
N GLN A 434 11.88 -2.29 19.55
CA GLN A 434 10.86 -3.34 19.63
C GLN A 434 10.60 -3.95 18.25
N ALA A 435 10.42 -3.11 17.23
CA ALA A 435 10.26 -3.53 15.84
C ALA A 435 11.46 -4.33 15.32
N LYS A 436 12.68 -3.83 15.57
CA LYS A 436 13.91 -4.51 15.15
C LYS A 436 14.01 -5.92 15.74
N ASN A 437 13.73 -6.05 17.04
CA ASN A 437 13.76 -7.35 17.73
C ASN A 437 12.69 -8.31 17.20
N LEU A 438 11.47 -7.82 16.92
CA LEU A 438 10.39 -8.64 16.38
C LEU A 438 10.71 -9.21 15.00
N MET A 439 11.47 -8.48 14.20
CA MET A 439 11.85 -8.87 12.83
C MET A 439 13.18 -9.61 12.73
N ASN A 440 13.96 -9.72 13.82
CA ASN A 440 15.38 -10.03 13.75
C ASN A 440 16.10 -9.12 12.72
N PHE A 441 15.85 -7.82 12.80
CA PHE A 441 16.30 -6.86 11.80
C PHE A 441 17.83 -6.82 11.67
N ASP A 442 18.33 -7.22 10.51
CA ASP A 442 19.73 -7.08 10.12
C ASP A 442 19.90 -5.80 9.29
N PHE A 443 20.44 -4.77 9.94
CA PHE A 443 20.69 -3.49 9.29
C PHE A 443 21.67 -3.59 8.13
N GLN A 444 22.71 -4.43 8.21
CA GLN A 444 23.72 -4.53 7.16
C GLN A 444 23.15 -5.21 5.92
N LEU A 445 22.38 -6.30 6.12
CA LEU A 445 21.68 -6.95 5.02
C LEU A 445 20.68 -5.99 4.37
N PHE A 446 19.84 -5.31 5.15
CA PHE A 446 18.87 -4.33 4.65
C PHE A 446 19.56 -3.20 3.85
N SER A 447 20.62 -2.60 4.40
CA SER A 447 21.36 -1.54 3.72
C SER A 447 22.00 -2.02 2.42
N LYS A 448 22.52 -3.26 2.38
CA LYS A 448 23.07 -3.86 1.16
C LYS A 448 21.98 -4.10 0.11
N GLU A 449 20.80 -4.58 0.51
CA GLU A 449 19.66 -4.75 -0.39
C GLU A 449 19.23 -3.41 -0.97
N LYS A 450 19.16 -2.35 -0.14
CA LYS A 450 18.88 -0.99 -0.61
C LYS A 450 19.94 -0.46 -1.57
N GLN A 451 21.21 -0.64 -1.24
CA GLN A 451 22.32 -0.23 -2.12
C GLN A 451 22.24 -0.97 -3.46
N ASN A 452 21.88 -2.25 -3.47
CA ASN A 452 21.67 -3.00 -4.69
C ASN A 452 20.47 -2.48 -5.49
N SER A 453 19.32 -2.21 -4.85
CA SER A 453 18.15 -1.64 -5.53
C SER A 453 18.47 -0.29 -6.17
N PHE A 454 19.09 0.62 -5.41
CA PHE A 454 19.40 1.97 -5.86
C PHE A 454 20.56 2.05 -6.84
N GLY A 455 21.60 1.23 -6.68
CA GLY A 455 22.75 1.20 -7.59
C GLY A 455 22.43 0.71 -9.01
N ARG A 456 21.17 0.36 -9.28
CA ARG A 456 20.65 -0.05 -10.60
C ARG A 456 19.85 1.06 -11.29
N LEU A 457 19.55 2.12 -10.56
CA LEU A 457 18.92 3.30 -11.12
C LEU A 457 20.00 4.13 -11.80
N ASP A 458 19.89 4.30 -13.11
CA ASP A 458 20.80 5.17 -13.86
C ASP A 458 20.18 6.56 -13.96
N ARG A 459 20.78 7.52 -13.25
CA ARG A 459 20.33 8.92 -13.20
C ARG A 459 20.40 9.66 -14.53
N GLY A 460 21.05 9.09 -15.54
CA GLY A 460 21.24 9.77 -16.82
C GLY A 460 21.97 11.11 -16.66
N SER A 461 21.67 12.06 -17.54
CA SER A 461 22.31 13.37 -17.62
C SER A 461 21.53 14.47 -16.91
N LYS A 462 20.22 14.27 -16.71
CA LYS A 462 19.29 15.29 -16.20
C LYS A 462 18.96 15.15 -14.71
N PHE A 463 19.04 13.95 -14.14
CA PHE A 463 18.65 13.73 -12.74
C PHE A 463 19.79 14.10 -11.79
N SER A 464 19.48 14.94 -10.80
CA SER A 464 20.45 15.34 -9.78
C SER A 464 20.91 14.15 -8.94
N LYS A 465 22.13 14.24 -8.41
CA LYS A 465 22.66 13.30 -7.42
C LYS A 465 21.67 13.16 -6.26
N THR A 466 21.34 11.93 -5.87
CA THR A 466 20.53 11.66 -4.67
C THR A 466 21.39 11.01 -3.62
N LEU A 467 21.31 11.51 -2.39
CA LEU A 467 21.97 10.90 -1.24
C LEU A 467 20.92 10.24 -0.33
N ILE A 468 21.19 9.01 0.09
CA ILE A 468 20.33 8.29 1.03
C ILE A 468 21.20 7.83 2.20
N ASP A 469 20.97 8.44 3.36
CA ASP A 469 21.63 8.13 4.62
C ASP A 469 20.74 7.20 5.46
N LEU A 470 21.19 5.96 5.61
CA LEU A 470 20.56 4.96 6.46
C LEU A 470 21.28 4.93 7.80
N GLN A 471 20.54 5.08 8.90
CA GLN A 471 21.12 5.08 10.24
C GLN A 471 20.40 4.10 11.17
N ASN A 472 21.15 3.17 11.76
CA ASN A 472 20.69 2.33 12.86
C ASN A 472 20.93 3.05 14.18
N ILE A 473 19.87 3.46 14.87
CA ILE A 473 19.98 4.28 16.09
C ILE A 473 19.48 3.48 17.30
N LEU A 474 20.32 3.45 18.35
CA LEU A 474 19.91 3.04 19.69
C LEU A 474 19.33 4.24 20.44
N PRO A 475 18.02 4.25 20.77
CA PRO A 475 17.42 5.39 21.44
C PRO A 475 18.01 5.60 22.83
N SER A 476 18.31 6.86 23.16
CA SER A 476 18.78 7.24 24.50
C SER A 476 17.66 7.06 25.54
N LYS A 477 18.00 6.51 26.71
CA LYS A 477 17.08 6.45 27.87
C LYS A 477 16.70 7.84 28.39
N LYS A 478 17.45 8.89 28.04
CA LYS A 478 17.19 10.28 28.43
C LYS A 478 16.60 11.05 27.23
N LYS A 479 15.37 11.54 27.38
CA LYS A 479 14.57 12.28 26.37
C LYS A 479 15.26 13.46 25.64
N LYS A 480 16.45 13.91 26.07
CA LYS A 480 17.16 15.08 25.52
C LYS A 480 18.50 14.77 24.86
N VAL A 481 18.94 13.51 24.80
CA VAL A 481 20.21 13.14 24.16
C VAL A 481 19.90 12.43 22.85
N SER A 482 20.55 12.84 21.77
CA SER A 482 20.51 12.11 20.49
C SER A 482 20.87 10.64 20.72
N GLY A 483 20.15 9.73 20.08
CA GLY A 483 20.46 8.31 20.18
C GLY A 483 21.87 8.01 19.68
N GLN A 484 22.44 6.88 20.12
CA GLN A 484 23.74 6.43 19.64
C GLN A 484 23.56 5.79 18.25
N ILE A 485 24.31 6.26 17.25
CA ILE A 485 24.37 5.60 15.94
C ILE A 485 25.19 4.31 16.10
N LEU A 486 24.54 3.17 15.86
CA LEU A 486 25.16 1.84 15.89
C LEU A 486 25.71 1.44 14.52
N GLY A 487 25.18 2.02 13.44
CA GLY A 487 25.62 1.80 12.07
C GLY A 487 25.06 2.87 11.14
N GLU A 488 25.82 3.21 10.12
CA GLU A 488 25.51 4.25 9.13
C GLU A 488 25.93 3.74 7.75
N VAL A 489 25.06 3.91 6.75
CA VAL A 489 25.36 3.59 5.35
C VAL A 489 24.84 4.73 4.49
N LYS A 490 25.72 5.28 3.66
CA LYS A 490 25.37 6.30 2.66
C LYS A 490 25.32 5.66 1.29
N ILE A 491 24.19 5.82 0.63
CA ILE A 491 23.96 5.37 -0.75
C ILE A 491 23.90 6.61 -1.61
N GLU A 492 24.66 6.60 -2.70
CA GLU A 492 24.67 7.65 -3.71
C GLU A 492 24.10 7.09 -5.00
N ILE A 493 23.16 7.83 -5.60
CA ILE A 493 22.54 7.53 -6.89
C ILE A 493 22.92 8.62 -7.89
#